data_AF-A0A1J3DBH8-F1
#
_entry.id   AF-A0A1J3DBH8-F1
#
_cell.length_a   1.000
_cell.length_b   1.000
_cell.length_c   1.000
_cell.angle_alpha   90.00
_cell.angle_beta   90.00
_cell.angle_gamma   90.00
#
_symmetry.space_group_name_H-M   'P 1'
#
loop_
_entity.id
_entity.type
_entity.pdbx_description
1 polymer ?
#
loop_
_entity_poly.entity_id
_entity_poly.type
_entity_poly.pdbx_seq_one_letter_code
_entity_poly.pdbx_strand_id
1 'polypeptide(L)'
;GPYESVFNDNLAVKTVMDGLRSLYAVDVPKDIDAHLFITIGINVNKCNSENPNNKCQGPGKGRLAASMNNISFVEPKVSILEAYYKQLEGYFTLDFPTAPEKSYDFVNGAPNDIANDTQAANGTRAMVLEYGSRVQIIFQNTGTLTTENHPIHLHGHSFYVIGYGTGNYDERTAQFNLEDPPYLNTIGVPVGGWAA
;
A
#
# COMPACT_ATOMS: atom_id res chain seq x y z
N GLY A 1 -10.97 7.93 -27.03
CA GLY A 1 -10.35 8.83 -28.04
C GLY A 1 -8.95 9.17 -27.56
N PRO A 2 -7.92 9.23 -28.42
CA PRO A 2 -6.55 9.17 -27.97
C PRO A 2 -5.95 10.56 -27.79
N TYR A 3 -6.40 11.31 -26.78
CA TYR A 3 -5.72 12.51 -26.25
C TYR A 3 -6.25 12.80 -24.84
N GLU A 4 -6.13 11.84 -23.92
CA GLU A 4 -5.98 12.23 -22.52
C GLU A 4 -4.53 12.67 -22.39
N SER A 5 -4.31 13.97 -22.15
CA SER A 5 -2.99 14.46 -21.78
C SER A 5 -2.54 13.67 -20.55
N VAL A 6 -1.43 12.94 -20.65
CA VAL A 6 -0.79 12.33 -19.50
C VAL A 6 -0.43 13.47 -18.55
N PHE A 7 -1.23 13.68 -17.52
CA PHE A 7 -1.01 14.70 -16.52
C PHE A 7 0.20 14.25 -15.69
N ASN A 8 1.32 14.96 -15.83
CA ASN A 8 2.55 14.71 -15.08
C ASN A 8 2.62 15.71 -13.93
N ASP A 9 2.23 15.26 -12.74
CA ASP A 9 2.21 16.06 -11.50
C ASP A 9 3.42 15.82 -10.60
N ASN A 10 4.42 15.06 -11.06
CA ASN A 10 5.61 14.72 -10.28
C ASN A 10 6.31 15.96 -9.70
N LEU A 11 6.37 17.06 -10.44
CA LEU A 11 6.97 18.32 -9.96
C LEU A 11 6.15 18.94 -8.83
N ALA A 12 4.81 18.90 -8.93
CA ALA A 12 3.92 19.43 -7.90
C ALA A 12 4.01 18.58 -6.63
N VAL A 13 3.97 17.25 -6.78
CA VAL A 13 4.16 16.29 -5.67
C VAL A 13 5.49 16.54 -4.97
N LYS A 14 6.59 16.61 -5.73
CA LYS A 14 7.92 16.89 -5.18
C LYS A 14 7.97 18.21 -4.43
N THR A 15 7.42 19.28 -5.01
CA THR A 15 7.42 20.62 -4.39
C THR A 15 6.67 20.63 -3.06
N VAL A 16 5.51 19.97 -3.01
CA VAL A 16 4.71 19.87 -1.77
C VAL A 16 5.44 19.02 -0.74
N MET A 17 5.90 17.84 -1.13
CA MET A 17 6.53 16.88 -0.21
C MET A 17 7.86 17.39 0.35
N ASP A 18 8.69 18.07 -0.45
CA ASP A 18 9.93 18.72 0.01
C ASP A 18 9.66 19.84 1.03
N GLY A 19 8.46 20.43 1.01
CA GLY A 19 8.06 21.49 1.92
C GLY A 19 7.48 20.99 3.25
N LEU A 20 7.13 19.70 3.35
CA LEU A 20 6.54 19.14 4.55
C LEU A 20 7.62 18.85 5.59
N ARG A 21 7.49 19.49 6.75
CA ARG A 21 8.38 19.31 7.90
C ARG A 21 7.66 19.64 9.20
N SER A 22 8.17 19.10 10.30
CA SER A 22 7.81 19.51 11.65
C SER A 22 8.26 20.95 11.93
N LEU A 23 7.66 21.59 12.94
CA LEU A 23 8.02 22.96 13.33
C LEU A 23 9.44 23.06 13.92
N TYR A 24 9.92 21.97 14.50
CA TYR A 24 11.23 21.84 15.14
C TYR A 24 11.76 20.42 14.91
N ALA A 25 13.05 20.22 15.19
CA ALA A 25 13.64 18.89 15.20
C ALA A 25 12.92 17.95 16.19
N VAL A 26 12.77 16.69 15.81
CA VAL A 26 12.04 15.66 16.56
C VAL A 26 12.90 14.42 16.75
N ASP A 27 12.64 13.67 17.81
CA ASP A 27 13.33 12.40 18.07
C ASP A 27 12.65 11.27 17.30
N VAL A 28 13.12 11.04 16.08
CA VAL A 28 12.66 9.94 15.23
C VAL A 28 13.33 8.64 15.68
N PRO A 29 12.58 7.53 15.87
CA PRO A 29 13.17 6.23 16.18
C PRO A 29 14.22 5.82 15.14
N LYS A 30 15.46 5.57 15.57
CA LYS A 30 16.58 5.19 14.67
C LYS A 30 16.86 3.70 14.66
N ASP A 31 16.71 3.03 15.81
CA ASP A 31 16.69 1.58 15.82
C ASP A 31 15.26 1.11 15.61
N ILE A 32 15.07 0.27 14.61
CA ILE A 32 13.77 -0.22 14.18
C ILE A 32 13.65 -1.69 14.59
N ASP A 33 12.53 -2.06 15.21
CA ASP A 33 12.26 -3.41 15.69
C ASP A 33 11.54 -4.25 14.62
N ALA A 34 10.77 -3.61 13.73
CA ALA A 34 10.11 -4.27 12.61
C ALA A 34 10.17 -3.43 11.32
N HIS A 35 10.60 -4.06 10.22
CA HIS A 35 10.58 -3.48 8.88
C HIS A 35 9.46 -4.11 8.06
N LEU A 36 8.60 -3.27 7.50
CA LEU A 36 7.47 -3.67 6.67
C LEU A 36 7.66 -3.09 5.27
N PHE A 37 7.51 -3.92 4.25
CA PHE A 37 7.45 -3.51 2.85
C PHE A 37 6.06 -3.86 2.33
N ILE A 38 5.23 -2.85 2.10
CA ILE A 38 3.84 -3.01 1.70
C ILE A 38 3.67 -2.50 0.27
N THR A 39 3.50 -3.41 -0.68
CA THR A 39 3.10 -3.04 -2.04
C THR A 39 1.62 -2.70 -2.06
N ILE A 40 1.24 -1.67 -2.80
CA ILE A 40 -0.14 -1.20 -2.94
C ILE A 40 -0.46 -1.15 -4.43
N GLY A 41 -1.58 -1.75 -4.81
CA GLY A 41 -1.99 -1.72 -6.20
C GLY A 41 -3.45 -2.08 -6.43
N ILE A 42 -3.89 -1.76 -7.64
CA ILE A 42 -5.17 -2.20 -8.18
C ILE A 42 -4.96 -3.48 -8.99
N ASN A 43 -5.89 -4.41 -8.82
CA ASN A 43 -5.90 -5.74 -9.38
C ASN A 43 -7.17 -5.95 -10.22
N VAL A 44 -7.13 -6.92 -11.13
CA VAL A 44 -8.34 -7.41 -11.80
C VAL A 44 -8.48 -8.90 -11.55
N ASN A 45 -9.42 -9.25 -10.68
CA ASN A 45 -9.71 -10.64 -10.36
C ASN A 45 -10.62 -11.27 -11.43
N LYS A 46 -10.39 -12.56 -11.74
CA LYS A 46 -11.25 -13.30 -12.66
C LYS A 46 -12.68 -13.34 -12.12
N CYS A 47 -13.64 -13.15 -13.02
CA CYS A 47 -15.06 -13.09 -12.66
C CYS A 47 -15.84 -14.27 -13.23
N ASN A 48 -16.08 -15.28 -12.40
CA ASN A 48 -16.85 -16.47 -12.76
C ASN A 48 -18.30 -16.37 -12.26
N SER A 49 -18.98 -15.27 -12.60
CA SER A 49 -20.36 -15.01 -12.17
C SER A 49 -21.37 -15.63 -13.12
N GLU A 50 -22.44 -16.24 -12.59
CA GLU A 50 -23.61 -16.67 -13.37
C GLU A 50 -24.35 -15.49 -14.03
N ASN A 51 -24.20 -14.28 -13.47
CA ASN A 51 -24.72 -13.02 -14.03
C ASN A 51 -23.55 -12.08 -14.36
N PRO A 52 -22.80 -12.32 -15.45
CA PRO A 52 -21.58 -11.58 -15.73
C PRO A 52 -21.83 -10.13 -16.11
N ASN A 53 -22.94 -9.84 -16.81
CA ASN A 53 -23.26 -8.49 -17.27
C ASN A 53 -23.39 -7.45 -16.14
N ASN A 54 -23.78 -7.90 -14.94
CA ASN A 54 -23.98 -7.03 -13.78
C ASN A 54 -22.82 -7.10 -12.77
N LYS A 55 -22.03 -8.18 -12.78
CA LYS A 55 -21.02 -8.43 -11.73
C LYS A 55 -19.58 -8.46 -12.24
N CYS A 56 -19.36 -8.37 -13.54
CA CYS A 56 -18.06 -8.51 -14.19
C CYS A 56 -17.80 -7.32 -15.12
N GLN A 57 -17.97 -6.11 -14.58
CA GLN A 57 -17.89 -4.85 -15.34
C GLN A 57 -16.47 -4.25 -15.37
N GLY A 58 -15.50 -4.91 -14.73
CA GLY A 58 -14.11 -4.48 -14.78
C GLY A 58 -13.46 -4.76 -16.14
N PRO A 59 -12.22 -4.26 -16.34
CA PRO A 59 -11.41 -4.57 -17.51
C PRO A 59 -11.34 -6.09 -17.77
N GLY A 60 -11.30 -6.49 -19.04
CA GLY A 60 -11.24 -7.91 -19.41
C GLY A 60 -12.42 -8.76 -18.93
N LYS A 61 -13.58 -8.15 -18.61
CA LYS A 61 -14.73 -8.81 -17.96
C LYS A 61 -14.37 -9.41 -16.59
N GLY A 62 -13.43 -8.79 -15.88
CA GLY A 62 -13.05 -9.14 -14.52
C GLY A 62 -13.82 -8.34 -13.46
N ARG A 63 -13.35 -8.44 -12.22
CA ARG A 63 -13.74 -7.57 -11.10
C ARG A 63 -12.54 -6.78 -10.64
N LEU A 64 -12.71 -5.47 -10.50
CA LEU A 64 -11.71 -4.64 -9.86
C LEU A 64 -11.56 -5.05 -8.39
N ALA A 65 -10.32 -5.09 -7.95
CA ALA A 65 -9.92 -5.29 -6.56
C ALA A 65 -8.75 -4.34 -6.26
N ALA A 66 -8.49 -4.08 -4.98
CA ALA A 66 -7.26 -3.46 -4.53
C ALA A 66 -6.59 -4.38 -3.52
N SER A 67 -5.27 -4.32 -3.44
CA SER A 67 -4.52 -5.17 -2.52
C SER A 67 -3.36 -4.45 -1.86
N MET A 68 -3.01 -4.96 -0.69
CA MET A 68 -1.73 -4.69 -0.02
C MET A 68 -0.95 -6.00 0.05
N ASN A 69 0.30 -6.02 -0.42
CA ASN A 69 1.11 -7.24 -0.57
C ASN A 69 0.33 -8.40 -1.24
N ASN A 70 -0.42 -8.07 -2.29
CA ASN A 70 -1.25 -9.00 -3.07
C ASN A 70 -2.41 -9.67 -2.31
N ILE A 71 -2.77 -9.15 -1.13
CA ILE A 71 -3.95 -9.56 -0.37
C ILE A 71 -5.04 -8.51 -0.52
N SER A 72 -6.19 -8.90 -1.10
CA SER A 72 -7.39 -8.08 -1.14
C SER A 72 -8.22 -8.33 0.11
N PHE A 73 -8.35 -7.31 0.95
CA PHE A 73 -9.05 -7.42 2.22
C PHE A 73 -10.53 -7.72 2.01
N VAL A 74 -11.02 -8.76 2.67
CA VAL A 74 -12.45 -9.08 2.75
C VAL A 74 -12.95 -8.75 4.14
N GLU A 75 -14.01 -7.96 4.24
CA GLU A 75 -14.62 -7.63 5.53
C GLU A 75 -15.21 -8.90 6.17
N PRO A 76 -14.81 -9.24 7.42
CA PRO A 76 -15.35 -10.39 8.12
C PRO A 76 -16.76 -10.11 8.65
N LYS A 77 -17.54 -11.18 8.89
CA LYS A 77 -18.90 -11.08 9.45
C LYS A 77 -18.96 -10.62 10.91
N VAL A 78 -17.84 -10.73 11.63
CA VAL A 78 -17.65 -10.27 13.00
C VAL A 78 -16.41 -9.39 13.00
N SER A 79 -16.45 -8.27 13.73
CA SER A 79 -15.32 -7.34 13.76
C SER A 79 -14.04 -8.04 14.23
N ILE A 80 -12.89 -7.65 13.65
CA ILE A 80 -11.59 -8.22 14.01
C ILE A 80 -11.32 -8.03 15.51
N LEU A 81 -11.68 -6.86 16.07
CA LEU A 81 -11.52 -6.58 17.49
C LEU A 81 -12.34 -7.52 18.38
N GLU A 82 -13.59 -7.77 18.03
CA GLU A 82 -14.44 -8.72 18.78
C GLU A 82 -13.91 -10.15 18.65
N ALA A 83 -13.56 -10.59 17.43
CA ALA A 83 -13.01 -11.92 17.20
C ALA A 83 -11.70 -12.13 17.99
N TYR A 84 -10.82 -11.13 18.02
CA TYR A 84 -9.60 -11.14 18.83
C TYR A 84 -9.91 -11.25 20.33
N TYR A 85 -10.76 -10.36 20.86
CA TYR A 85 -11.02 -10.28 22.30
C TYR A 85 -11.76 -11.52 22.84
N LYS A 86 -12.69 -12.08 22.04
CA LYS A 86 -13.46 -13.29 22.38
C LYS A 86 -12.80 -14.58 21.92
N GLN A 87 -11.61 -14.52 21.31
CA GLN A 87 -10.89 -15.68 20.77
C GLN A 87 -11.73 -16.52 19.80
N LEU A 88 -12.47 -15.85 18.91
CA LEU A 88 -13.30 -16.52 17.90
C LEU A 88 -12.44 -16.92 16.69
N GLU A 89 -12.47 -18.19 16.34
CA GLU A 89 -11.74 -18.73 15.19
C GLU A 89 -12.48 -18.51 13.86
N GLY A 90 -11.74 -18.52 12.75
CA GLY A 90 -12.30 -18.51 11.40
C GLY A 90 -12.74 -17.15 10.85
N TYR A 91 -12.56 -16.06 11.60
CA TYR A 91 -12.91 -14.71 11.16
C TYR A 91 -11.74 -13.93 10.54
N PHE A 92 -10.51 -14.22 10.94
CA PHE A 92 -9.29 -13.65 10.37
C PHE A 92 -8.09 -14.55 10.66
N THR A 93 -6.97 -14.31 9.97
CA THR A 93 -5.70 -14.99 10.19
C THR A 93 -4.61 -13.98 10.57
N LEU A 94 -3.55 -14.44 11.24
CA LEU A 94 -2.43 -13.60 11.71
C LEU A 94 -1.22 -13.63 10.77
N ASP A 95 -1.43 -14.00 9.52
CA ASP A 95 -0.40 -14.25 8.50
C ASP A 95 -0.41 -13.20 7.39
N PHE A 96 -0.72 -11.94 7.71
CA PHE A 96 -0.53 -10.86 6.74
C PHE A 96 0.98 -10.71 6.45
N PRO A 97 1.39 -10.76 5.18
CA PRO A 97 2.82 -10.77 4.84
C PRO A 97 3.46 -9.40 5.08
N THR A 98 4.62 -9.40 5.74
CA THR A 98 5.38 -8.17 6.05
C THR A 98 6.16 -7.62 4.85
N ALA A 99 6.27 -8.40 3.77
CA ALA A 99 6.92 -8.05 2.52
C ALA A 99 6.15 -8.70 1.34
N PRO A 100 6.23 -8.18 0.11
CA PRO A 100 5.62 -8.82 -1.04
C PRO A 100 6.23 -10.21 -1.28
N GLU A 101 5.40 -11.21 -1.60
CA GLU A 101 5.85 -12.59 -1.85
C GLU A 101 6.86 -12.68 -3.02
N LYS A 102 6.73 -11.79 -4.00
CA LYS A 102 7.61 -11.71 -5.16
C LYS A 102 8.16 -10.29 -5.28
N SER A 103 9.46 -10.20 -5.48
CA SER A 103 10.14 -8.95 -5.84
C SER A 103 10.28 -8.86 -7.36
N TYR A 104 9.99 -7.69 -7.91
CA TYR A 104 10.11 -7.35 -9.32
C TYR A 104 10.24 -5.82 -9.44
N ASP A 105 10.34 -5.30 -10.66
CA ASP A 105 10.17 -3.86 -10.89
C ASP A 105 8.70 -3.51 -10.63
N PHE A 106 8.38 -3.03 -9.42
CA PHE A 106 7.00 -2.81 -9.00
C PHE A 106 6.28 -1.77 -9.85
N VAL A 107 6.99 -0.80 -10.42
CA VAL A 107 6.40 0.30 -11.19
C VAL A 107 6.26 -0.05 -12.67
N ASN A 108 7.30 -0.56 -13.32
CA ASN A 108 7.30 -0.80 -14.77
C ASN A 108 7.29 -2.28 -15.18
N GLY A 109 7.54 -3.20 -14.24
CA GLY A 109 7.57 -4.64 -14.47
C GLY A 109 6.55 -5.42 -13.64
N ALA A 110 5.52 -4.74 -13.13
CA ALA A 110 4.44 -5.41 -12.42
C ALA A 110 3.62 -6.32 -13.36
N PRO A 111 3.09 -7.44 -12.85
CA PRO A 111 2.09 -8.24 -13.56
C PRO A 111 0.94 -7.35 -14.03
N ASN A 112 0.73 -7.26 -15.35
CA ASN A 112 -0.22 -6.32 -15.97
C ASN A 112 -1.09 -6.95 -17.06
N ASP A 113 -1.08 -8.28 -17.16
CA ASP A 113 -1.98 -9.02 -18.02
C ASP A 113 -3.24 -9.42 -17.24
N ILE A 114 -4.33 -8.68 -17.49
CA ILE A 114 -5.63 -8.89 -16.85
C ILE A 114 -6.11 -10.35 -16.93
N ALA A 115 -5.83 -11.06 -18.03
CA ALA A 115 -6.29 -12.44 -18.20
C ALA A 115 -5.47 -13.44 -17.37
N ASN A 116 -4.23 -13.08 -17.01
CA ASN A 116 -3.22 -14.04 -16.59
C ASN A 116 -2.70 -13.79 -15.18
N ASP A 117 -2.29 -12.56 -14.83
CA ASP A 117 -1.40 -12.34 -13.69
C ASP A 117 -1.68 -11.12 -12.80
N THR A 118 -2.75 -10.36 -13.04
CA THR A 118 -3.13 -9.22 -12.18
C THR A 118 -3.93 -9.58 -10.92
N GLN A 119 -4.16 -10.86 -10.63
CA GLN A 119 -5.10 -11.30 -9.59
C GLN A 119 -4.51 -11.24 -8.17
N ALA A 120 -5.29 -10.70 -7.24
CA ALA A 120 -4.99 -10.70 -5.81
C ALA A 120 -5.73 -11.83 -5.06
N ALA A 121 -5.10 -12.33 -3.99
CA ALA A 121 -5.71 -13.30 -3.11
C ALA A 121 -6.68 -12.61 -2.15
N ASN A 122 -7.93 -13.07 -2.07
CA ASN A 122 -8.89 -12.56 -1.11
C ASN A 122 -8.59 -13.11 0.29
N GLY A 123 -8.62 -12.26 1.31
CA GLY A 123 -8.50 -12.73 2.70
C GLY A 123 -8.64 -11.63 3.74
N THR A 124 -9.03 -12.04 4.94
CA THR A 124 -9.04 -11.19 6.13
C THR A 124 -7.78 -11.52 6.95
N ARG A 125 -6.66 -10.90 6.60
CA ARG A 125 -5.36 -11.17 7.22
C ARG A 125 -4.92 -9.97 8.04
N ALA A 126 -4.41 -10.23 9.24
CA ALA A 126 -3.85 -9.24 10.13
C ALA A 126 -2.38 -9.57 10.46
N MET A 127 -1.67 -8.57 10.95
CA MET A 127 -0.36 -8.70 11.55
C MET A 127 -0.44 -8.17 12.98
N VAL A 128 0.24 -8.85 13.90
CA VAL A 128 0.33 -8.43 15.30
C VAL A 128 1.72 -7.89 15.54
N LEU A 129 1.79 -6.72 16.18
CA LEU A 129 3.02 -6.09 16.61
C LEU A 129 2.99 -6.01 18.13
N GLU A 130 4.13 -6.29 18.76
CA GLU A 130 4.26 -6.18 20.21
C GLU A 130 4.18 -4.71 20.63
N TYR A 131 3.58 -4.48 21.80
CA TYR A 131 3.49 -3.13 22.35
C TYR A 131 4.87 -2.50 22.52
N GLY A 132 5.03 -1.26 22.05
CA GLY A 132 6.30 -0.52 22.11
C GLY A 132 7.26 -0.78 20.94
N SER A 133 6.90 -1.64 19.99
CA SER A 133 7.71 -1.87 18.77
C SER A 133 7.85 -0.58 17.95
N ARG A 134 9.08 -0.26 17.54
CA ARG A 134 9.40 0.81 16.59
C ARG A 134 9.36 0.23 15.18
N VAL A 135 8.47 0.75 14.34
CA VAL A 135 8.17 0.14 13.04
C VAL A 135 8.49 1.12 11.93
N GLN A 136 9.20 0.63 10.92
CA GLN A 136 9.38 1.33 9.65
C GLN A 136 8.52 0.65 8.58
N ILE A 137 7.77 1.45 7.83
CA ILE A 137 6.88 0.96 6.79
C ILE A 137 7.26 1.61 5.48
N ILE A 138 7.64 0.81 4.49
CA ILE A 138 7.80 1.25 3.11
C ILE A 138 6.51 0.93 2.38
N PHE A 139 5.78 1.96 1.98
CA PHE A 139 4.66 1.83 1.05
C PHE A 139 5.18 1.99 -0.38
N GLN A 140 4.94 0.99 -1.23
CA GLN A 140 5.39 0.96 -2.63
C GLN A 140 4.18 0.82 -3.55
N ASN A 141 3.92 1.82 -4.38
CA ASN A 141 2.89 1.69 -5.41
C ASN A 141 3.35 0.74 -6.52
N THR A 142 2.42 -0.04 -7.07
CA THR A 142 2.67 -0.91 -8.22
C THR A 142 2.00 -0.38 -9.49
N GLY A 143 2.54 -0.75 -10.65
CA GLY A 143 1.94 -0.53 -11.97
C GLY A 143 1.07 -1.69 -12.45
N THR A 144 0.46 -2.48 -11.53
CA THR A 144 -0.27 -3.72 -11.86
C THR A 144 -1.43 -3.50 -12.83
N LEU A 145 -2.24 -2.46 -12.62
CA LEU A 145 -3.25 -2.03 -13.58
C LEU A 145 -2.93 -0.65 -14.15
N THR A 146 -2.54 0.25 -13.25
CA THR A 146 -2.06 1.60 -13.55
C THR A 146 -1.26 2.08 -12.34
N THR A 147 -0.39 3.06 -12.52
CA THR A 147 0.22 3.79 -11.41
C THR A 147 -0.76 4.86 -10.93
N GLU A 148 -0.95 4.96 -9.62
CA GLU A 148 -1.86 5.93 -9.00
C GLU A 148 -1.26 6.50 -7.72
N ASN A 149 -1.85 7.58 -7.21
CA ASN A 149 -1.58 8.05 -5.86
C ASN A 149 -2.56 7.36 -4.90
N HIS A 150 -2.03 6.71 -3.87
CA HIS A 150 -2.82 6.05 -2.84
C HIS A 150 -2.65 6.76 -1.50
N PRO A 151 -3.66 7.50 -1.00
CA PRO A 151 -3.63 8.07 0.34
C PRO A 151 -3.82 6.95 1.37
N ILE A 152 -2.75 6.59 2.06
CA ILE A 152 -2.74 5.55 3.08
C ILE A 152 -2.91 6.19 4.46
N HIS A 153 -3.96 5.78 5.16
CA HIS A 153 -4.32 6.23 6.49
C HIS A 153 -4.11 5.12 7.51
N LEU A 154 -3.52 5.44 8.66
CA LEU A 154 -3.36 4.50 9.77
C LEU A 154 -4.23 4.93 10.96
N HIS A 155 -5.12 4.04 11.39
CA HIS A 155 -5.94 4.26 12.57
C HIS A 155 -5.12 4.12 13.86
N GLY A 156 -5.43 4.93 14.86
CA GLY A 156 -4.87 4.84 16.22
C GLY A 156 -3.45 5.41 16.39
N HIS A 157 -2.79 5.80 15.30
CA HIS A 157 -1.43 6.32 15.33
C HIS A 157 -1.26 7.48 14.34
N SER A 158 -0.34 8.38 14.67
CA SER A 158 0.34 9.23 13.70
C SER A 158 1.76 8.70 13.51
N PHE A 159 2.38 9.04 12.40
CA PHE A 159 3.68 8.54 11.97
C PHE A 159 4.51 9.67 11.35
N TYR A 160 5.82 9.53 11.42
CA TYR A 160 6.75 10.41 10.71
C TYR A 160 6.90 9.91 9.28
N VAL A 161 6.74 10.80 8.29
CA VAL A 161 7.12 10.48 6.90
C VAL A 161 8.57 10.90 6.73
N ILE A 162 9.46 9.91 6.74
CA ILE A 162 10.90 10.13 6.73
C ILE A 162 11.44 10.15 5.31
N GLY A 163 10.74 9.59 4.33
CA GLY A 163 11.20 9.60 2.95
C GLY A 163 10.09 9.39 1.95
N TYR A 164 10.37 9.76 0.71
CA TYR A 164 9.51 9.46 -0.42
C TYR A 164 10.33 9.49 -1.71
N GLY A 165 9.81 8.90 -2.78
CA GLY A 165 10.46 8.93 -4.08
C GLY A 165 9.57 8.42 -5.19
N THR A 166 10.04 8.59 -6.43
CA THR A 166 9.45 7.96 -7.60
C THR A 166 10.17 6.65 -7.91
N GLY A 167 9.52 5.74 -8.64
CA GLY A 167 10.08 4.44 -8.98
C GLY A 167 10.01 3.44 -7.82
N ASN A 168 10.89 2.44 -7.89
CA ASN A 168 11.00 1.43 -6.84
C ASN A 168 11.84 1.94 -5.67
N TYR A 169 11.44 1.66 -4.45
CA TYR A 169 12.26 1.89 -3.26
C TYR A 169 13.59 1.15 -3.37
N ASP A 170 14.67 1.85 -3.08
CA ASP A 170 16.02 1.31 -2.98
C ASP A 170 16.68 1.87 -1.71
N GLU A 171 16.91 0.97 -0.75
CA GLU A 171 17.53 1.28 0.55
C GLU A 171 18.89 1.98 0.42
N ARG A 172 19.61 1.78 -0.69
CA ARG A 172 20.97 2.31 -0.90
C ARG A 172 20.97 3.75 -1.36
N THR A 173 19.88 4.19 -1.98
CA THR A 173 19.77 5.51 -2.62
C THR A 173 18.70 6.38 -1.98
N ALA A 174 17.78 5.78 -1.21
CA ALA A 174 16.78 6.50 -0.43
C ALA A 174 17.46 7.50 0.54
N GLN A 175 16.94 8.73 0.54
CA GLN A 175 17.35 9.77 1.47
C GLN A 175 16.23 10.01 2.48
N PHE A 176 16.57 9.98 3.77
CA PHE A 176 15.60 10.17 4.83
C PHE A 176 15.80 11.49 5.58
N ASN A 177 14.71 12.21 5.82
CA ASN A 177 14.65 13.27 6.80
C ASN A 177 14.44 12.66 8.20
N LEU A 178 15.50 12.59 8.98
CA LEU A 178 15.48 12.12 10.38
C LEU A 178 15.68 13.28 11.38
N GLU A 179 15.61 14.52 10.90
CA GLU A 179 15.78 15.71 11.73
C GLU A 179 14.41 16.31 12.09
N ASP A 180 13.62 16.68 11.10
CA ASP A 180 12.31 17.32 11.28
C ASP A 180 11.20 16.74 10.36
N PRO A 181 11.08 15.41 10.19
CA PRO A 181 10.05 14.86 9.32
C PRO A 181 8.64 15.27 9.75
N PRO A 182 7.71 15.44 8.79
CA PRO A 182 6.32 15.76 9.11
C PRO A 182 5.66 14.60 9.86
N TYR A 183 4.87 14.92 10.89
CA TYR A 183 4.11 13.95 11.68
C TYR A 183 2.64 13.94 11.23
N LEU A 184 2.24 12.88 10.54
CA LEU A 184 0.97 12.77 9.81
C LEU A 184 0.19 11.53 10.26
N ASN A 185 -1.08 11.42 9.86
CA ASN A 185 -1.86 10.18 9.99
C ASN A 185 -2.24 9.58 8.63
N THR A 186 -1.98 10.33 7.55
CA THR A 186 -2.31 9.96 6.19
C THR A 186 -1.19 10.44 5.29
N ILE A 187 -0.72 9.58 4.38
CA ILE A 187 0.29 9.92 3.37
C ILE A 187 -0.20 9.50 1.99
N GLY A 188 -0.21 10.44 1.04
CA GLY A 188 -0.36 10.12 -0.37
C GLY A 188 0.93 9.49 -0.88
N VAL A 189 0.92 8.18 -1.13
CA VAL A 189 2.07 7.50 -1.74
C VAL A 189 2.19 7.98 -3.19
N PRO A 190 3.34 8.53 -3.63
CA PRO A 190 3.48 9.13 -4.96
C PRO A 190 3.10 8.20 -6.11
N VAL A 191 2.57 8.75 -7.20
CA VAL A 191 2.22 7.98 -8.41
C VAL A 191 3.42 7.19 -8.90
N GLY A 192 3.31 5.85 -8.90
CA GLY A 192 4.41 4.97 -9.30
C GLY A 192 5.68 5.19 -8.47
N GLY A 193 5.53 5.43 -7.17
CA GLY A 193 6.62 5.74 -6.25
C GLY A 193 6.45 5.04 -4.90
N TRP A 194 7.15 5.57 -3.91
CA TRP A 194 7.18 5.02 -2.55
C TRP A 194 7.18 6.13 -1.49
N ALA A 195 6.77 5.76 -0.28
CA ALA A 195 6.87 6.57 0.93
C ALA A 195 7.36 5.71 2.11
N ALA A 196 8.15 6.30 2.99
CA ALA A 196 8.76 5.67 4.16
C ALA A 196 8.46 6.46 5.44
#